data_AF-X1TDD5-F1
#
_entry.id   AF-X1TDD5-F1
#
_cell.length_a   1.000
_cell.length_b   1.000
_cell.length_c   1.000
_cell.angle_alpha   90.00
_cell.angle_beta   90.00
_cell.angle_gamma   90.00
#
_symmetry.space_group_name_H-M   'P 1'
#
loop_
_entity.id
_entity.type
_entity.pdbx_description
1 polymer ?
#
loop_
_entity_poly.entity_id
_entity_poly.type
_entity_poly.pdbx_seq_one_letter_code
_entity_poly.pdbx_strand_id
1 'polypeptide(L)'
;AIKLLEKFGYETELISGYCCGEPAFARGFKAEGEAKLKESITGLKEYVNSETPVIFTSPSCMLPFFDHSEKFFNKNEIKKMKRYFYEGTSFLKEELLRIKDNFIAEIKADSEHQLLEQVSRKFFNNIELRIAVQIPCHLKVLKEEDSLIEFIRMLPVADITELKTNCCGFGGSRGFEKKWAEHAEKIGEALADEICTVKPDIIVSPCVTCRLQMRKLLGIKTMFS
;
A
#
# COMPACT_ATOMS: atom_id res chain seq x y z
N ALA A 1 -4.53 -8.76 4.15
CA ALA A 1 -4.46 -7.73 5.20
C ALA A 1 -5.02 -8.25 6.51
N ILE A 2 -6.33 -8.53 6.61
CA ILE A 2 -7.01 -9.02 7.83
C ILE A 2 -6.24 -10.15 8.53
N LYS A 3 -6.02 -11.29 7.87
CA LYS A 3 -5.30 -12.44 8.44
C LYS A 3 -3.91 -12.12 9.00
N LEU A 4 -3.22 -11.13 8.42
CA LEU A 4 -1.89 -10.74 8.87
C LEU A 4 -1.98 -9.87 10.13
N LEU A 5 -2.92 -8.92 10.15
CA LEU A 5 -3.20 -8.09 11.33
C LEU A 5 -3.69 -8.93 12.52
N GLU A 6 -4.58 -9.90 12.27
CA GLU A 6 -5.00 -10.87 13.28
C GLU A 6 -3.81 -11.68 13.83
N LYS A 7 -2.86 -12.07 12.96
CA LYS A 7 -1.63 -12.74 13.39
C LYS A 7 -0.74 -11.83 14.25
N PHE A 8 -0.81 -10.51 14.07
CA PHE A 8 -0.12 -9.51 14.88
C PHE A 8 -0.87 -9.19 16.19
N GLY A 9 -2.03 -9.83 16.43
CA GLY A 9 -2.82 -9.68 17.65
C GLY A 9 -3.89 -8.59 17.59
N TYR A 10 -4.21 -8.08 16.39
CA TYR A 10 -5.26 -7.08 16.22
C TYR A 10 -6.62 -7.72 15.97
N GLU A 11 -7.66 -7.18 16.59
CA GLU A 11 -9.02 -7.31 16.08
C GLU A 11 -9.18 -6.38 14.87
N THR A 12 -9.86 -6.85 13.82
CA THR A 12 -10.02 -6.07 12.59
C THR A 12 -11.48 -5.92 12.21
N GLU A 13 -11.85 -4.72 11.79
CA GLU A 13 -13.16 -4.41 11.22
C GLU A 13 -12.99 -3.94 9.78
N LEU A 14 -13.74 -4.54 8.85
CA LEU A 14 -13.77 -4.07 7.47
C LEU A 14 -14.75 -2.91 7.35
N ILE A 15 -14.21 -1.70 7.20
CA ILE A 15 -15.01 -0.53 6.93
C ILE A 15 -15.36 -0.47 5.45
N SER A 16 -16.65 -0.41 5.12
CA SER A 16 -17.17 -0.33 3.75
C SER A 16 -18.12 0.86 3.58
N GLY A 17 -18.50 1.17 2.33
CA GLY A 17 -19.40 2.28 2.02
C GLY A 17 -18.72 3.63 1.78
N TYR A 18 -17.40 3.73 1.99
CA TYR A 18 -16.63 4.96 1.78
C TYR A 18 -15.81 4.92 0.49
N CYS A 19 -15.61 6.08 -0.13
CA CYS A 19 -14.84 6.25 -1.36
C CYS A 19 -13.93 7.48 -1.26
N CYS A 20 -12.65 7.29 -1.57
CA CYS A 20 -11.63 8.34 -1.57
C CYS A 20 -11.86 9.44 -2.62
N GLY A 21 -12.79 9.25 -3.57
CA GLY A 21 -13.10 10.21 -4.63
C GLY A 21 -12.10 10.23 -5.79
N GLU A 22 -10.99 9.49 -5.69
CA GLU A 22 -9.93 9.44 -6.72
C GLU A 22 -10.46 9.20 -8.15
N PRO A 23 -11.41 8.27 -8.40
CA PRO A 23 -11.95 8.08 -9.75
C PRO A 23 -12.59 9.34 -10.36
N ALA A 24 -13.24 10.17 -9.54
CA ALA A 24 -13.85 11.42 -9.97
C ALA A 24 -12.79 12.51 -10.20
N PHE A 25 -11.81 12.62 -9.30
CA PHE A 25 -10.68 13.54 -9.46
C PHE A 25 -9.90 13.29 -10.75
N ALA A 26 -9.56 12.04 -11.05
CA ALA A 26 -8.84 11.66 -12.27
C ALA A 26 -9.60 12.00 -13.59
N ARG A 27 -10.93 12.15 -13.53
CA ARG A 27 -11.79 12.58 -14.64
C ARG A 27 -12.03 14.08 -14.71
N GLY A 28 -11.52 14.84 -13.74
CA GLY A 28 -11.76 16.27 -13.62
C GLY A 28 -13.11 16.63 -12.96
N PHE A 29 -13.86 15.65 -12.44
CA PHE A 29 -15.10 15.88 -11.71
C PHE A 29 -14.83 16.27 -10.26
N LYS A 30 -14.23 17.45 -10.10
CA LYS A 30 -13.75 17.96 -8.81
C LYS A 30 -14.86 17.95 -7.75
N ALA A 31 -16.00 18.57 -8.03
CA ALA A 31 -17.09 18.67 -7.05
C ALA A 31 -17.59 17.29 -6.55
N GLU A 32 -17.65 16.29 -7.44
CA GLU A 32 -18.05 14.92 -7.08
C GLU A 32 -16.99 14.23 -6.21
N GLY A 33 -15.72 14.33 -6.58
CA GLY A 33 -14.61 13.80 -5.79
C GLY A 33 -14.54 14.42 -4.40
N GLU A 34 -14.73 15.74 -4.33
CA GLU A 34 -14.76 16.50 -3.07
C GLU A 34 -15.95 16.09 -2.19
N ALA A 35 -17.14 15.90 -2.77
CA ALA A 35 -18.31 15.42 -2.04
C ALA A 35 -18.09 14.01 -1.46
N LYS A 36 -17.57 13.08 -2.26
CA LYS A 36 -17.30 11.70 -1.82
C LYS A 36 -16.21 11.60 -0.75
N LEU A 37 -15.16 12.40 -0.91
CA LEU A 37 -14.10 12.46 0.08
C LEU A 37 -14.58 13.08 1.39
N LYS A 38 -15.39 14.14 1.34
CA LYS A 38 -15.98 14.76 2.53
C LYS A 38 -16.91 13.80 3.29
N GLU A 39 -17.76 13.08 2.57
CA GLU A 39 -18.62 12.01 3.12
C GLU A 39 -17.77 10.96 3.85
N SER A 40 -16.71 10.48 3.19
CA SER A 40 -15.82 9.46 3.73
C SER A 40 -15.04 9.92 4.95
N ILE A 41 -14.46 11.12 4.92
CA ILE A 41 -13.77 11.70 6.07
C ILE A 41 -14.72 11.85 7.25
N THR A 42 -15.95 12.33 7.01
CA THR A 42 -16.94 12.54 8.07
C THR A 42 -17.33 11.21 8.73
N GLY A 43 -17.58 10.17 7.94
CA GLY A 43 -17.92 8.85 8.48
C GLY A 43 -16.73 8.18 9.20
N LEU A 44 -15.52 8.31 8.66
CA LEU A 44 -14.33 7.72 9.28
C LEU A 44 -13.95 8.38 10.61
N LYS A 45 -14.27 9.66 10.83
CA LYS A 45 -13.99 10.36 12.10
C LYS A 45 -14.53 9.62 13.33
N GLU A 46 -15.64 8.91 13.20
CA GLU A 46 -16.26 8.16 14.30
C GLU A 46 -15.43 6.95 14.74
N TYR A 47 -14.60 6.40 13.85
CA TYR A 47 -13.78 5.22 14.11
C TYR A 47 -12.35 5.54 14.53
N VAL A 48 -11.88 6.76 14.24
CA VAL A 48 -10.44 7.04 14.18
C VAL A 48 -9.94 7.61 15.49
N ASN A 49 -9.25 6.77 16.27
CA ASN A 49 -8.59 7.17 17.51
C ASN A 49 -7.30 6.37 17.74
N SER A 50 -6.65 6.54 18.90
CA SER A 50 -5.38 5.86 19.22
C SER A 50 -5.49 4.35 19.40
N GLU A 51 -6.68 3.83 19.71
CA GLU A 51 -6.95 2.40 19.88
C GLU A 51 -7.48 1.77 18.58
N THR A 52 -8.01 2.58 17.67
CA THR A 52 -8.61 2.15 16.40
C THR A 52 -8.02 2.94 15.22
N PRO A 53 -6.79 2.61 14.77
CA PRO A 53 -6.20 3.21 13.59
C PRO A 53 -6.89 2.73 12.31
N VAL A 54 -6.95 3.58 11.28
CA VAL A 54 -7.44 3.21 9.95
C VAL A 54 -6.26 2.92 9.04
N ILE A 55 -6.24 1.70 8.49
CA ILE A 55 -5.17 1.21 7.63
C ILE A 55 -5.65 1.18 6.18
N PHE A 56 -4.94 1.89 5.31
CA PHE A 56 -5.19 1.90 3.87
C PHE A 56 -4.34 0.82 3.19
N THR A 57 -5.01 -0.13 2.55
CA THR A 57 -4.34 -1.21 1.79
C THR A 57 -3.97 -0.83 0.35
N SER A 58 -4.22 0.42 -0.05
CA SER A 58 -3.81 0.98 -1.33
C SER A 58 -3.49 2.46 -1.19
N PRO A 59 -2.25 2.91 -1.53
CA PRO A 59 -1.86 4.32 -1.41
C PRO A 59 -2.68 5.23 -2.32
N SER A 60 -3.21 4.71 -3.44
CA SER A 60 -4.13 5.46 -4.32
C SER A 60 -5.43 5.88 -3.63
N CYS A 61 -5.87 5.13 -2.62
CA CYS A 61 -7.06 5.48 -1.85
C CYS A 61 -6.72 6.37 -0.66
N MET A 62 -5.51 6.28 -0.13
CA MET A 62 -5.03 7.11 0.97
C MET A 62 -4.73 8.54 0.51
N LEU A 63 -4.05 8.71 -0.63
CA LEU A 63 -3.53 10.01 -1.08
C LEU A 63 -4.58 11.13 -1.13
N PRO A 64 -5.81 10.94 -1.65
CA PRO A 64 -6.83 11.99 -1.64
C PRO A 64 -7.18 12.53 -0.25
N PHE A 65 -7.15 11.67 0.79
CA PHE A 65 -7.33 12.11 2.17
C PHE A 65 -6.22 13.03 2.63
N PHE A 66 -5.02 12.92 2.04
CA PHE A 66 -3.90 13.80 2.35
C PHE A 66 -3.92 15.09 1.54
N ASP A 67 -4.21 15.00 0.24
CA ASP A 67 -4.10 16.12 -0.70
C ASP A 67 -5.31 17.07 -0.72
N HIS A 68 -6.48 16.62 -0.29
CA HIS A 68 -7.72 17.39 -0.49
C HIS A 68 -8.48 17.70 0.79
N SER A 69 -8.14 17.08 1.92
CA SER A 69 -8.91 17.21 3.17
C SER A 69 -8.95 18.63 3.74
N GLU A 70 -7.89 19.43 3.55
CA GLU A 70 -7.80 20.81 4.05
C GLU A 70 -8.81 21.77 3.40
N LYS A 71 -9.45 21.36 2.29
CA LYS A 71 -10.51 22.15 1.66
C LYS A 71 -11.83 22.12 2.42
N PHE A 72 -12.07 21.10 3.24
CA PHE A 72 -13.37 20.87 3.87
C PHE A 72 -13.34 20.95 5.39
N PHE A 73 -12.16 20.80 6.01
CA PHE A 73 -12.00 20.74 7.46
C PHE A 73 -10.83 21.60 7.90
N ASN A 74 -10.85 22.05 9.15
CA ASN A 74 -9.77 22.87 9.67
C ASN A 74 -8.48 22.05 9.87
N LYS A 75 -7.32 22.73 9.83
CA LYS A 75 -6.00 22.09 9.92
C LYS A 75 -5.81 21.23 11.17
N ASN A 76 -6.38 21.63 12.31
CA ASN A 76 -6.23 20.90 13.56
C ASN A 76 -7.02 19.57 13.54
N GLU A 77 -8.25 19.57 13.02
CA GLU A 77 -9.03 18.34 12.82
C GLU A 77 -8.31 17.38 11.89
N ILE A 78 -7.83 17.89 10.75
CA ILE A 78 -7.12 17.09 9.76
C ILE A 78 -5.85 16.49 10.35
N LYS A 79 -5.06 17.28 11.09
CA LYS A 79 -3.85 16.79 11.75
C LYS A 79 -4.16 15.69 12.77
N LYS A 80 -5.21 15.84 13.57
CA LYS A 80 -5.63 14.82 14.55
C LYS A 80 -6.06 13.52 13.88
N MET A 81 -6.85 13.60 12.81
CA MET A 81 -7.35 12.43 12.10
C MET A 81 -6.23 11.70 11.35
N LYS A 82 -5.41 12.44 10.59
CA LYS A 82 -4.29 11.87 9.81
C LYS A 82 -3.26 11.14 10.68
N ARG A 83 -3.14 11.49 11.96
CA ARG A 83 -2.26 10.80 12.92
C ARG A 83 -2.57 9.30 13.07
N TYR A 84 -3.80 8.92 12.78
CA TYR A 84 -4.29 7.55 12.94
C TYR A 84 -4.61 6.90 11.59
N PHE A 85 -4.18 7.52 10.49
CA PHE A 85 -4.26 6.98 9.14
C PHE A 85 -2.91 6.42 8.75
N TYR A 86 -2.86 5.14 8.40
CA TYR A 86 -1.62 4.48 8.04
C TYR A 86 -1.68 3.88 6.65
N GLU A 87 -0.57 3.98 5.92
CA GLU A 87 -0.34 3.12 4.77
C GLU A 87 -0.05 1.70 5.28
N GLY A 88 -0.63 0.69 4.62
CA GLY A 88 -0.63 -0.68 5.13
C GLY A 88 0.75 -1.29 5.35
N THR A 89 1.71 -1.04 4.46
CA THR A 89 3.08 -1.55 4.63
C THR A 89 3.86 -0.76 5.67
N SER A 90 3.65 0.55 5.77
CA SER A 90 4.21 1.37 6.85
C SER A 90 3.73 0.91 8.23
N PHE A 91 2.43 0.64 8.38
CA PHE A 91 1.87 0.10 9.62
C PHE A 91 2.51 -1.24 9.99
N LEU A 92 2.58 -2.18 9.03
CA LEU A 92 3.15 -3.50 9.29
C LEU A 92 4.63 -3.45 9.63
N LYS A 93 5.39 -2.54 9.02
CA LYS A 93 6.79 -2.27 9.36
C LYS A 93 6.91 -1.81 10.81
N GLU A 94 6.15 -0.79 11.19
CA GLU A 94 6.18 -0.23 12.54
C GLU A 94 5.82 -1.28 13.59
N GLU A 95 4.82 -2.13 13.31
CA GLU A 95 4.46 -3.20 14.22
C GLU A 95 5.53 -4.29 14.33
N LEU A 96 6.17 -4.70 13.23
CA LEU A 96 7.30 -5.62 13.31
C LEU A 96 8.47 -5.04 14.12
N LEU A 97 8.75 -3.74 13.98
CA LEU A 97 9.79 -3.06 14.76
C LEU A 97 9.42 -2.96 16.24
N ARG A 98 8.18 -2.62 16.57
CA ARG A 98 7.69 -2.59 17.95
C ARG A 98 7.76 -3.96 18.60
N ILE A 99 7.37 -4.99 17.86
CA ILE A 99 7.48 -6.38 18.30
C ILE A 99 8.94 -6.74 18.52
N LYS A 100 9.84 -6.41 17.58
CA LYS A 100 11.29 -6.59 17.74
C LYS A 100 11.79 -5.98 19.04
N ASP A 101 11.44 -4.73 19.33
CA ASP A 101 11.91 -4.00 20.51
C ASP A 101 11.44 -4.66 21.82
N ASN A 102 10.23 -5.24 21.85
CA ASN A 102 9.72 -6.00 22.99
C ASN A 102 10.44 -7.34 23.19
N PHE A 103 10.99 -7.94 22.12
CA PHE A 103 11.65 -9.24 22.15
C PHE A 103 13.19 -9.17 22.30
N ILE A 104 13.80 -7.98 22.29
CA ILE A 104 15.26 -7.80 22.42
C ILE A 104 15.83 -8.50 23.66
N ALA A 105 15.10 -8.54 24.78
CA ALA A 105 15.58 -9.15 26.02
C ALA A 105 15.52 -10.69 26.01
N GLU A 106 14.69 -11.29 25.16
CA GLU A 106 14.40 -12.73 25.16
C GLU A 106 15.12 -13.49 24.03
N ILE A 107 15.57 -12.79 23.00
CA ILE A 107 16.20 -13.38 21.81
C ILE A 107 17.70 -13.13 21.84
N LYS A 108 18.49 -14.21 21.82
CA LYS A 108 19.92 -14.12 21.52
C LYS A 108 20.09 -13.86 20.03
N ALA A 109 20.56 -12.67 19.69
CA ALA A 109 20.93 -12.29 18.34
C ALA A 109 22.27 -11.57 18.36
N ASP A 110 23.16 -11.97 17.47
CA ASP A 110 24.51 -11.42 17.31
C ASP A 110 24.50 -10.15 16.44
N SER A 111 23.37 -9.83 15.82
CA SER A 111 23.14 -8.61 15.05
C SER A 111 21.66 -8.22 15.00
N GLU A 112 21.39 -6.95 14.71
CA GLU A 112 20.02 -6.46 14.48
C GLU A 112 19.31 -7.19 13.32
N HIS A 113 20.07 -7.54 12.28
CA HIS A 113 19.55 -8.31 11.15
C HIS A 113 19.04 -9.69 11.58
N GLN A 114 19.84 -10.42 12.37
CA GLN A 114 19.45 -11.75 12.87
C GLN A 114 18.25 -11.67 13.81
N LEU A 115 18.14 -10.61 14.61
CA LEU A 115 16.97 -10.40 15.47
C LEU A 115 15.70 -10.16 14.65
N LEU A 116 15.76 -9.27 13.67
CA LEU A 116 14.65 -8.98 12.76
C LEU A 116 14.21 -10.23 12.01
N GLU A 117 15.15 -11.05 11.54
CA GLU A 117 14.86 -12.32 10.89
C GLU A 117 14.12 -13.28 11.82
N GLN A 118 14.58 -13.43 13.07
CA GLN A 118 13.93 -14.29 14.06
C GLN A 118 12.52 -13.83 14.41
N VAL A 119 12.30 -12.51 14.57
CA VAL A 119 10.98 -11.92 14.79
C VAL A 119 10.08 -12.18 13.59
N SER A 120 10.58 -11.90 12.39
CA SER A 120 9.84 -12.11 11.14
C SER A 120 9.41 -13.57 10.96
N ARG A 121 10.27 -14.54 11.30
CA ARG A 121 9.97 -15.98 11.24
C ARG A 121 8.82 -16.43 12.17
N LYS A 122 8.46 -15.67 13.21
CA LYS A 122 7.24 -15.94 14.00
C LYS A 122 5.96 -15.67 13.18
N PHE A 123 6.03 -14.72 12.25
CA PHE A 123 4.89 -14.26 11.46
C PHE A 123 4.89 -14.81 10.03
N PHE A 124 6.04 -15.15 9.49
CA PHE A 124 6.20 -15.59 8.10
C PHE A 124 7.03 -16.88 8.04
N ASN A 125 6.61 -17.80 7.19
CA ASN A 125 7.43 -18.97 6.87
C ASN A 125 8.54 -18.56 5.91
N ASN A 126 9.69 -19.23 5.95
CA ASN A 126 10.68 -19.10 4.88
C ASN A 126 10.08 -19.57 3.57
N ILE A 127 10.23 -18.76 2.52
CA ILE A 127 9.73 -19.09 1.19
C ILE A 127 10.84 -18.84 0.18
N GLU A 128 11.15 -19.85 -0.63
CA GLU A 128 12.10 -19.74 -1.74
C GLU A 128 11.47 -19.02 -2.94
N LEU A 129 11.14 -17.73 -2.75
CA LEU A 129 10.55 -16.87 -3.77
C LEU A 129 11.43 -15.66 -4.03
N ARG A 130 11.62 -15.35 -5.31
CA ARG A 130 12.21 -14.11 -5.80
C ARG A 130 11.08 -13.12 -6.08
N ILE A 131 11.11 -11.98 -5.41
CA ILE A 131 10.05 -10.98 -5.47
C ILE A 131 10.53 -9.75 -6.24
N ALA A 132 9.72 -9.27 -7.18
CA ALA A 132 9.89 -7.93 -7.74
C ALA A 132 8.92 -6.95 -7.08
N VAL A 133 9.40 -5.80 -6.62
CA VAL A 133 8.60 -4.78 -5.95
C VAL A 133 8.35 -3.61 -6.90
N GLN A 134 7.08 -3.38 -7.24
CA GLN A 134 6.64 -2.18 -7.97
C GLN A 134 6.23 -1.11 -6.95
N ILE A 135 6.98 0.00 -6.91
CA ILE A 135 6.70 1.14 -6.02
C ILE A 135 5.68 2.07 -6.69
N PRO A 136 4.45 2.21 -6.17
CA PRO A 136 3.42 3.05 -6.78
C PRO A 136 3.77 4.53 -6.72
N CYS A 137 3.39 5.28 -7.77
CA CYS A 137 3.59 6.74 -7.81
C CYS A 137 2.93 7.46 -6.63
N HIS A 138 1.72 7.06 -6.20
CA HIS A 138 1.05 7.66 -5.05
C HIS A 138 1.77 7.41 -3.72
N LEU A 139 2.49 6.28 -3.60
CA LEU A 139 3.28 5.98 -2.41
C LEU A 139 4.48 6.93 -2.32
N LYS A 140 5.11 7.22 -3.46
CA LYS A 140 6.20 8.22 -3.58
C LYS A 140 5.74 9.64 -3.22
N VAL A 141 4.51 10.00 -3.60
CA VAL A 141 3.93 11.30 -3.20
C VAL A 141 3.69 11.35 -1.69
N LEU A 142 3.24 10.24 -1.09
CA LEU A 142 3.09 10.09 0.36
C LEU A 142 4.43 10.02 1.11
N LYS A 143 5.55 9.81 0.39
CA LYS A 143 6.90 9.62 0.94
C LYS A 143 7.02 8.37 1.82
N GLU A 144 6.36 7.30 1.41
CA GLU A 144 6.28 6.01 2.13
C GLU A 144 6.97 4.87 1.36
N GLU A 145 7.71 5.18 0.29
CA GLU A 145 8.43 4.18 -0.51
C GLU A 145 9.46 3.40 0.30
N ASP A 146 10.20 4.08 1.19
CA ASP A 146 11.21 3.45 2.03
C ASP A 146 10.54 2.48 3.02
N SER A 147 9.38 2.84 3.57
CA SER A 147 8.60 1.97 4.45
C SER A 147 8.19 0.67 3.77
N LEU A 148 7.77 0.73 2.50
CA LEU A 148 7.47 -0.47 1.71
C LEU A 148 8.72 -1.34 1.54
N ILE A 149 9.85 -0.75 1.13
CA ILE A 149 11.08 -1.51 0.88
C ILE A 149 11.63 -2.13 2.15
N GLU A 150 11.67 -1.37 3.24
CA GLU A 150 12.08 -1.86 4.57
C GLU A 150 11.20 -3.02 5.03
N PHE A 151 9.88 -2.89 4.90
CA PHE A 151 8.96 -3.98 5.24
C PHE A 151 9.21 -5.24 4.41
N ILE A 152 9.33 -5.11 3.08
CA ILE A 152 9.56 -6.26 2.20
C ILE A 152 10.90 -6.93 2.49
N ARG A 153 11.94 -6.16 2.82
CA ARG A 153 13.27 -6.69 3.22
C ARG A 153 13.25 -7.40 4.57
N MET A 154 12.25 -7.16 5.42
CA MET A 154 12.05 -7.94 6.64
C MET A 154 11.43 -9.31 6.36
N LEU A 155 10.86 -9.56 5.18
CA LEU A 155 10.23 -10.84 4.85
C LEU A 155 11.30 -11.91 4.55
N PRO A 156 11.12 -13.16 5.03
CA PRO A 156 12.10 -14.23 4.84
C PRO A 156 11.94 -14.89 3.45
N VAL A 157 12.31 -14.15 2.41
CA VAL A 157 12.23 -14.55 0.99
C VAL A 157 13.63 -14.71 0.37
N ALA A 158 13.74 -15.38 -0.78
CA ALA A 158 15.03 -15.72 -1.38
C ALA A 158 15.75 -14.54 -2.02
N ASP A 159 15.00 -13.65 -2.69
CA ASP A 159 15.56 -12.47 -3.35
C ASP A 159 14.49 -11.37 -3.48
N ILE A 160 14.94 -10.12 -3.46
CA ILE A 160 14.08 -8.94 -3.60
C ILE A 160 14.72 -8.01 -4.63
N THR A 161 14.00 -7.76 -5.72
CA THR A 161 14.38 -6.79 -6.75
C THR A 161 13.41 -5.62 -6.75
N GLU A 162 13.93 -4.41 -6.59
CA GLU A 162 13.15 -3.18 -6.76
C GLU A 162 13.05 -2.82 -8.24
N LEU A 163 11.82 -2.66 -8.74
CA LEU A 163 11.58 -2.22 -10.11
C LEU A 163 11.79 -0.70 -10.19
N LYS A 164 12.55 -0.26 -11.20
CA LYS A 164 12.92 1.13 -11.43
C LYS A 164 11.83 1.92 -12.15
N THR A 165 10.88 1.22 -12.79
CA THR A 165 9.79 1.88 -13.51
C THR A 165 8.87 2.66 -12.58
N ASN A 166 8.68 3.95 -12.89
CA ASN A 166 7.96 4.89 -12.02
C ASN A 166 6.42 4.79 -12.08
N CYS A 167 5.85 4.37 -13.21
CA CYS A 167 4.41 4.35 -13.43
C CYS A 167 3.99 3.03 -14.07
N CYS A 168 2.88 2.45 -13.60
CA CYS A 168 2.31 1.26 -14.23
C CYS A 168 1.48 1.57 -15.48
N GLY A 169 1.08 2.83 -15.67
CA GLY A 169 0.24 3.29 -16.78
C GLY A 169 -1.26 3.30 -16.52
N PHE A 170 -1.75 2.82 -15.36
CA PHE A 170 -3.21 2.73 -15.11
C PHE A 170 -3.92 4.10 -15.10
N GLY A 171 -3.28 5.14 -14.55
CA GLY A 171 -3.79 6.52 -14.66
C GLY A 171 -5.14 6.80 -13.97
N GLY A 172 -5.38 6.24 -12.78
CA GLY A 172 -6.62 6.44 -12.03
C GLY A 172 -7.83 5.79 -12.72
N SER A 173 -8.97 6.49 -12.81
CA SER A 173 -10.15 5.94 -13.48
C SER A 173 -10.00 5.76 -14.98
N ARG A 174 -9.03 6.45 -15.62
CA ARG A 174 -8.78 6.33 -17.06
C ARG A 174 -8.40 4.91 -17.48
N GLY A 175 -7.73 4.16 -16.61
CA GLY A 175 -7.37 2.76 -16.86
C GLY A 175 -8.55 1.83 -17.05
N PHE A 176 -9.75 2.23 -16.62
CA PHE A 176 -11.00 1.50 -16.86
C PHE A 176 -11.72 1.90 -18.17
N GLU A 177 -11.34 3.03 -18.77
CA GLU A 177 -12.01 3.55 -19.96
C GLU A 177 -11.36 2.99 -21.24
N LYS A 178 -12.15 2.31 -22.09
CA LYS A 178 -11.66 1.69 -23.33
C LYS A 178 -10.86 2.64 -24.23
N LYS A 179 -11.27 3.91 -24.33
CA LYS A 179 -10.60 4.93 -25.16
C LYS A 179 -9.17 5.26 -24.72
N TRP A 180 -8.81 4.96 -23.47
CA TRP A 180 -7.48 5.20 -22.92
C TRP A 180 -6.64 3.92 -22.82
N ALA A 181 -7.17 2.76 -23.26
CA ALA A 181 -6.51 1.47 -23.09
C ALA A 181 -5.12 1.43 -23.72
N GLU A 182 -5.01 1.84 -24.99
CA GLU A 182 -3.73 1.87 -25.73
C GLU A 182 -2.72 2.80 -25.06
N HIS A 183 -3.16 3.98 -24.58
CA HIS A 183 -2.27 4.93 -23.90
C HIS A 183 -1.77 4.38 -22.56
N ALA A 184 -2.66 3.75 -21.78
CA ALA A 184 -2.30 3.12 -20.50
C ALA A 184 -1.34 1.94 -20.69
N GLU A 185 -1.57 1.13 -21.73
CA GLU A 185 -0.68 0.03 -22.11
C GLU A 185 0.69 0.54 -22.51
N LYS A 186 0.76 1.55 -23.39
CA LYS A 186 2.01 2.15 -23.85
C LYS A 186 2.87 2.72 -22.71
N ILE A 187 2.26 3.34 -21.69
CA ILE A 187 3.00 3.80 -20.50
C ILE A 187 3.52 2.60 -19.69
N GLY A 188 2.75 1.52 -19.63
CA GLY A 188 3.07 0.32 -18.87
C GLY A 188 4.07 -0.64 -19.55
N GLU A 189 4.37 -0.48 -20.85
CA GLU A 189 5.29 -1.32 -21.61
C GLU A 189 6.66 -1.44 -20.92
N ALA A 190 7.25 -0.31 -20.50
CA ALA A 190 8.54 -0.31 -19.81
C ALA A 190 8.52 -1.12 -18.50
N LEU A 191 7.41 -1.08 -17.75
CA LEU A 191 7.23 -1.90 -16.54
C LEU A 191 7.14 -3.38 -16.90
N ALA A 192 6.40 -3.71 -17.96
CA ALA A 192 6.25 -5.09 -18.41
C ALA A 192 7.60 -5.67 -18.88
N ASP A 193 8.36 -4.92 -19.67
CA ASP A 193 9.69 -5.31 -20.15
C ASP A 193 10.68 -5.52 -18.99
N GLU A 194 10.66 -4.62 -18.00
CA GLU A 194 11.50 -4.74 -16.80
C GLU A 194 11.14 -6.02 -16.02
N ILE A 195 9.85 -6.29 -15.80
CA ILE A 195 9.39 -7.51 -15.12
C ILE A 195 9.78 -8.77 -15.91
N CYS A 196 9.61 -8.77 -17.23
CA CYS A 196 10.01 -9.88 -18.10
C CYS A 196 11.52 -10.10 -18.12
N THR A 197 12.32 -9.07 -17.85
CA THR A 197 13.78 -9.16 -17.71
C THR A 197 14.18 -9.73 -16.35
N VAL A 198 13.58 -9.22 -15.27
CA VAL A 198 13.85 -9.67 -13.88
C VAL A 198 13.38 -11.12 -13.66
N LYS A 199 12.29 -11.54 -14.31
CA LYS A 199 11.67 -12.88 -14.17
C LYS A 199 11.47 -13.29 -12.71
N PRO A 200 10.76 -12.48 -11.90
CA PRO A 200 10.47 -12.81 -10.51
C PRO A 200 9.43 -13.93 -10.44
N ASP A 201 9.36 -14.60 -9.29
CA ASP A 201 8.32 -15.59 -9.02
C ASP A 201 7.01 -14.88 -8.61
N ILE A 202 7.11 -13.74 -7.92
CA ILE A 202 5.97 -12.89 -7.53
C ILE A 202 6.28 -11.41 -7.77
N ILE A 203 5.27 -10.66 -8.23
CA ILE A 203 5.32 -9.19 -8.32
C ILE A 203 4.44 -8.60 -7.21
N VAL A 204 5.00 -7.70 -6.42
CA VAL A 204 4.32 -7.06 -5.28
C VAL A 204 4.12 -5.57 -5.56
N SER A 205 2.91 -5.09 -5.25
CA SER A 205 2.59 -3.66 -5.22
C SER A 205 1.46 -3.43 -4.20
N PRO A 206 1.57 -2.43 -3.30
CA PRO A 206 0.46 -2.10 -2.41
C PRO A 206 -0.70 -1.43 -3.17
N CYS A 207 -0.48 -0.91 -4.37
CA CYS A 207 -1.53 -0.22 -5.12
C CYS A 207 -2.41 -1.18 -5.94
N VAL A 208 -3.73 -1.18 -5.67
CA VAL A 208 -4.70 -2.05 -6.36
C VAL A 208 -4.72 -1.85 -7.87
N THR A 209 -4.64 -0.60 -8.33
CA THR A 209 -4.66 -0.29 -9.76
C THR A 209 -3.36 -0.68 -10.46
N CYS A 210 -2.22 -0.60 -9.77
CA CYS A 210 -0.95 -1.12 -10.29
C CYS A 210 -1.02 -2.64 -10.48
N ARG A 211 -1.58 -3.37 -9.51
CA ARG A 211 -1.79 -4.83 -9.63
C ARG A 211 -2.70 -5.16 -10.81
N LEU A 212 -3.83 -4.45 -10.98
CA LEU A 212 -4.72 -4.64 -12.13
C LEU A 212 -4.02 -4.40 -13.47
N GLN A 213 -3.20 -3.35 -13.55
CA GLN A 213 -2.48 -3.02 -14.78
C GLN A 213 -1.42 -4.07 -15.11
N MET A 214 -0.62 -4.50 -14.14
CA MET A 214 0.39 -5.55 -14.34
C MET A 214 -0.25 -6.87 -14.76
N ARG A 215 -1.41 -7.24 -14.22
CA ARG A 215 -2.19 -8.41 -14.72
C ARG A 215 -2.47 -8.30 -16.21
N LYS A 216 -2.97 -7.13 -16.60
CA LYS A 216 -3.41 -6.88 -17.97
C LYS A 216 -2.23 -6.95 -18.93
N LEU A 217 -1.14 -6.25 -18.59
CA LEU A 217 0.08 -6.19 -19.41
C LEU A 217 0.77 -7.55 -19.56
N LEU A 218 0.84 -8.33 -18.47
CA LEU A 218 1.61 -9.58 -18.44
C LEU A 218 0.76 -10.83 -18.69
N GLY A 219 -0.57 -10.67 -18.81
CA GLY A 219 -1.49 -11.81 -18.93
C GLY A 219 -1.52 -12.72 -17.70
N ILE A 220 -1.07 -12.26 -16.52
CA ILE A 220 -0.98 -13.06 -15.30
C ILE A 220 -2.27 -13.01 -14.47
N LYS A 221 -2.61 -14.14 -13.82
CA LYS A 221 -3.66 -14.16 -12.80
C LYS A 221 -3.09 -13.54 -11.51
N THR A 222 -3.70 -12.48 -10.98
CA THR A 222 -3.49 -12.12 -9.55
C THR A 222 -4.48 -12.82 -8.65
N MET A 223 -3.97 -13.29 -7.51
CA MET A 223 -4.79 -13.48 -6.34
C MET A 223 -5.21 -12.10 -5.82
N PHE A 224 -6.51 -11.86 -5.73
CA PHE A 224 -7.03 -10.91 -4.77
C PHE A 224 -6.97 -11.61 -3.41
N SER A 225 -6.31 -10.99 -2.44
CA SER A 225 -6.24 -11.49 -1.06
C SER A 225 -7.63 -11.71 -0.48
#